data_AF-A0A9X0R5E0-F1
#
_entry.id   AF-A0A9X0R5E0-F1
#
_cell.length_a   1.000
_cell.length_b   1.000
_cell.length_c   1.000
_cell.angle_alpha   90.00
_cell.angle_beta   90.00
_cell.angle_gamma   90.00
#
_symmetry.space_group_name_H-M   'P 1'
#
loop_
_entity.id
_entity.type
_entity.pdbx_description
1 polymer ?
#
loop_
_entity_poly.entity_id
_entity_poly.type
_entity_poly.pdbx_seq_one_letter_code
_entity_poly.pdbx_strand_id
1 'polypeptide(L)'
;MFGAICPKVGKAAGLVLPYCNTAAMSLHLAEISAAVVPGAHAVLLLDQAGWHLSEKLEVPPNITLIPLPPKCPELNPVENTRQFMRDN
;
A
#
# COMPACT_ATOMS: atom_id res chain seq x y z
N MET A 1 -7.07 -6.38 6.34
CA MET A 1 -6.93 -4.91 6.37
C MET A 1 -5.82 -4.53 5.42
N PHE A 2 -6.05 -3.53 4.59
CA PHE A 2 -5.05 -2.91 3.72
C PHE A 2 -4.75 -1.52 4.25
N GLY A 3 -3.49 -1.11 4.21
CA GLY A 3 -3.08 0.19 4.72
C GLY A 3 -1.80 0.67 4.03
N ALA A 4 -1.78 1.96 3.71
CA ALA A 4 -0.63 2.66 3.20
C ALA A 4 -0.47 3.98 3.97
N ILE A 5 0.78 4.38 4.19
CA ILE A 5 1.13 5.62 4.88
C ILE A 5 2.09 6.44 4.03
N CYS A 6 2.00 7.76 4.14
CA CYS A 6 3.01 8.69 3.64
C CYS A 6 3.61 9.44 4.83
N PRO A 7 4.74 8.96 5.38
CA PRO A 7 5.33 9.51 6.60
C PRO A 7 5.68 11.00 6.45
N LYS A 8 6.12 11.41 5.26
CA LYS A 8 6.56 12.78 4.98
C LYS A 8 5.47 13.83 5.24
N VAL A 9 4.20 13.48 5.03
CA VAL A 9 3.06 14.40 5.19
C VAL A 9 2.02 13.91 6.18
N GLY A 10 2.32 12.86 6.94
CA GLY A 10 1.44 12.34 8.00
C GLY A 10 0.07 11.86 7.52
N LYS A 11 -0.01 11.33 6.28
CA LYS A 11 -1.27 10.82 5.71
C LYS A 11 -1.30 9.30 5.69
N ALA A 12 -2.50 8.73 5.77
CA ALA A 12 -2.74 7.31 5.61
C ALA A 12 -4.01 7.08 4.77
N ALA A 13 -4.05 5.95 4.08
CA ALA A 13 -5.21 5.43 3.37
C ALA A 13 -5.35 3.95 3.74
N GLY A 14 -6.57 3.44 3.92
CA GLY A 14 -6.76 2.07 4.35
C GLY A 14 -8.18 1.56 4.17
N LEU A 15 -8.29 0.24 3.97
CA LEU A 15 -9.57 -0.45 3.77
C LEU A 15 -9.66 -1.71 4.63
N VAL A 16 -10.82 -1.96 5.21
CA VAL A 16 -11.18 -3.25 5.83
C VAL A 16 -12.01 -4.01 4.81
N LEU A 17 -11.39 -5.02 4.19
CA LEU A 17 -12.00 -5.84 3.15
C LEU A 17 -12.06 -7.31 3.60
N PRO A 18 -13.07 -8.08 3.14
CA PRO A 18 -13.28 -9.46 3.56
C PRO A 18 -12.20 -10.44 3.06
N TYR A 19 -11.42 -10.07 2.04
CA TYR A 19 -10.41 -10.93 1.43
C TYR A 19 -9.09 -10.20 1.19
N CYS A 20 -8.00 -10.95 1.25
CA CYS A 20 -6.66 -10.48 0.88
C CYS A 20 -6.27 -11.10 -0.47
N ASN A 21 -6.61 -10.42 -1.56
CA ASN A 21 -6.38 -10.89 -2.94
C ASN A 21 -6.15 -9.70 -3.90
N THR A 22 -5.87 -10.00 -5.17
CA THR A 22 -5.58 -8.99 -6.19
C THR A 22 -6.70 -7.97 -6.35
N ALA A 23 -7.97 -8.40 -6.34
CA ALA A 23 -9.10 -7.49 -6.49
C ALA A 23 -9.21 -6.50 -5.32
N ALA A 24 -9.01 -6.99 -4.08
CA ALA A 24 -8.98 -6.16 -2.89
C ALA A 24 -7.79 -5.18 -2.91
N MET A 25 -6.64 -5.59 -3.43
CA MET A 25 -5.49 -4.71 -3.60
C MET A 25 -5.75 -3.60 -4.62
N SER A 26 -6.42 -3.91 -5.74
CA SER A 26 -6.84 -2.88 -6.71
C SER A 26 -7.78 -1.84 -6.10
N LEU A 27 -8.72 -2.25 -5.25
CA LEU A 27 -9.55 -1.31 -4.49
C LEU A 27 -8.71 -0.42 -3.57
N HIS A 28 -7.69 -0.99 -2.93
CA HIS A 28 -6.78 -0.23 -2.09
C HIS A 28 -5.94 0.78 -2.89
N LEU A 29 -5.46 0.42 -4.08
CA LEU A 29 -4.75 1.34 -4.96
C LEU A 29 -5.64 2.49 -5.44
N ALA A 30 -6.91 2.22 -5.73
CA ALA A 30 -7.89 3.26 -6.05
C ALA A 30 -8.08 4.24 -4.88
N GLU A 31 -8.23 3.73 -3.66
CA GLU A 31 -8.32 4.56 -2.45
C GLU A 31 -7.06 5.42 -2.25
N ILE A 32 -5.87 4.84 -2.40
CA ILE A 32 -4.62 5.60 -2.33
C ILE A 32 -4.59 6.69 -3.39
N SER A 33 -4.91 6.35 -4.65
CA SER A 33 -4.89 7.27 -5.78
C SER A 33 -5.80 8.47 -5.55
N ALA A 34 -6.99 8.26 -4.98
CA ALA A 34 -7.92 9.33 -4.61
C ALA A 34 -7.39 10.22 -3.48
N ALA A 35 -6.57 9.68 -2.57
CA ALA A 35 -5.94 10.43 -1.48
C ALA A 35 -4.67 11.19 -1.90
N VAL A 36 -4.10 10.90 -3.08
CA VAL A 36 -2.95 11.62 -3.64
C VAL A 36 -3.38 13.04 -3.99
N VAL A 37 -2.61 14.04 -3.54
CA VAL A 37 -2.87 15.46 -3.82
C VAL A 37 -2.83 15.69 -5.34
N PRO A 38 -3.75 16.48 -5.92
CA PRO A 38 -3.73 16.81 -7.34
C PRO A 38 -2.36 17.30 -7.82
N GLY A 39 -1.89 16.75 -8.95
CA GLY A 39 -0.58 17.06 -9.52
C GLY A 39 0.60 16.32 -8.89
N ALA A 40 0.38 15.50 -7.86
CA ALA A 40 1.41 14.64 -7.27
C ALA A 40 1.36 13.20 -7.82
N HIS A 41 2.47 12.48 -7.67
CA HIS A 41 2.60 11.06 -8.03
C HIS A 41 3.02 10.27 -6.79
N ALA A 42 2.32 9.18 -6.50
CA ALA A 42 2.67 8.30 -5.39
C ALA A 42 3.63 7.21 -5.83
N VAL A 43 4.72 7.05 -5.07
CA VAL A 43 5.60 5.90 -5.16
C VAL A 43 5.33 5.03 -3.94
N LEU A 44 4.79 3.83 -4.17
CA LEU A 44 4.46 2.89 -3.12
C LEU A 44 5.56 1.85 -2.99
N LEU A 45 6.07 1.70 -1.76
CA LEU A 45 6.94 0.61 -1.36
C LEU A 45 6.09 -0.52 -0.78
N LEU A 46 6.33 -1.75 -1.23
CA LEU A 46 5.53 -2.92 -0.84
C LEU A 46 6.39 -4.18 -0.81
N ASP A 47 5.96 -5.17 -0.04
CA ASP A 47 6.56 -6.49 -0.09
C ASP A 47 6.19 -7.24 -1.39
N GLN A 48 6.72 -8.46 -1.55
CA GLN A 48 6.51 -9.28 -2.74
C GLN A 48 5.40 -10.32 -2.56
N ALA A 49 4.34 -10.03 -1.79
CA ALA A 49 3.18 -10.91 -1.73
C ALA A 49 2.59 -11.14 -3.14
N GLY A 50 2.07 -12.34 -3.42
CA GLY A 50 1.62 -12.68 -4.78
C GLY A 50 0.53 -11.75 -5.35
N TRP A 51 -0.31 -11.18 -4.49
CA TRP A 51 -1.36 -10.21 -4.86
C TRP A 51 -0.84 -8.79 -5.08
N HIS A 52 0.40 -8.48 -4.65
CA HIS A 52 1.10 -7.23 -4.97
C HIS A 52 1.77 -7.25 -6.34
N LEU A 53 2.18 -8.42 -6.82
CA LEU A 53 2.94 -8.59 -8.08
C LEU A 53 2.08 -9.15 -9.23
N SER A 54 0.77 -9.22 -9.03
CA SER A 54 -0.13 -9.80 -10.02
C SER A 54 -0.22 -8.92 -11.27
N GLU A 55 -0.10 -9.53 -12.45
CA GLU A 55 -0.35 -8.85 -13.74
C GLU A 55 -1.81 -8.39 -13.89
N LYS A 56 -2.72 -8.92 -13.07
CA LYS A 56 -4.14 -8.53 -13.05
C LYS A 56 -4.41 -7.32 -12.14
N LEU A 57 -3.38 -6.73 -11.57
CA LEU A 57 -3.52 -5.60 -10.67
C LEU A 57 -3.82 -4.33 -11.46
N GLU A 58 -4.94 -3.71 -11.17
CA GLU A 58 -5.28 -2.39 -11.71
C GLU A 58 -4.49 -1.31 -10.97
N VAL A 59 -3.44 -0.78 -11.60
CA VAL A 59 -2.59 0.29 -11.04
C VAL A 59 -3.00 1.64 -11.63
N PRO A 60 -3.49 2.59 -10.80
CA PRO A 60 -3.80 3.95 -11.26
C PRO A 60 -2.60 4.67 -11.86
N PRO A 61 -2.79 5.57 -12.85
CA PRO A 61 -1.69 6.21 -13.59
C PRO A 61 -0.82 7.14 -12.74
N ASN A 62 -1.32 7.59 -11.58
CA ASN A 62 -0.59 8.44 -10.63
C ASN A 62 0.13 7.62 -9.53
N ILE A 63 0.30 6.31 -9.73
CA ILE A 63 0.97 5.41 -8.80
C ILE A 63 2.07 4.63 -9.52
N THR A 64 3.23 4.52 -8.88
CA THR A 64 4.27 3.55 -9.22
C THR A 64 4.49 2.61 -8.05
N LEU A 65 4.49 1.30 -8.33
CA LEU A 65 4.78 0.26 -7.36
C LEU A 65 6.27 -0.07 -7.41
N ILE A 66 6.93 -0.09 -6.25
CA ILE A 66 8.32 -0.51 -6.09
C ILE A 66 8.35 -1.69 -5.10
N PRO A 67 8.58 -2.92 -5.58
CA PRO A 67 8.77 -4.05 -4.69
C PRO A 67 10.08 -3.92 -3.92
N LEU A 68 10.01 -4.11 -2.61
CA LEU A 68 11.18 -4.20 -1.74
C LEU A 68 11.94 -5.50 -2.00
N PRO A 69 13.24 -5.57 -1.64
CA PRO A 69 13.97 -6.84 -1.64
C PRO A 69 13.23 -7.92 -0.83
N PRO A 70 13.28 -9.20 -1.26
CA PRO A 70 12.61 -10.28 -0.54
C PRO A 70 13.11 -10.38 0.90
N LYS A 71 12.18 -10.60 1.84
CA LYS A 71 12.47 -10.85 3.28
C LYS A 71 13.15 -9.68 4.02
N CYS A 72 12.90 -8.44 3.60
CA CYS A 72 13.37 -7.22 4.27
C CYS A 72 12.22 -6.42 4.91
N PRO A 73 11.50 -6.96 5.92
CA PRO A 73 10.39 -6.25 6.58
C PRO A 73 10.82 -4.94 7.25
N GLU A 74 12.08 -4.82 7.66
CA GLU A 74 12.68 -3.62 8.27
C GLU A 74 12.69 -2.41 7.33
N LEU A 75 12.58 -2.63 6.02
CA LEU A 75 12.49 -1.57 5.02
C LEU A 75 11.07 -1.09 4.76
N ASN A 76 10.05 -1.77 5.31
CA ASN A 76 8.65 -1.40 5.14
C ASN A 76 8.14 -0.60 6.36
N PRO A 77 7.98 0.74 6.27
CA PRO A 77 7.56 1.56 7.40
C PRO A 77 6.15 1.25 7.91
N VAL A 78 5.31 0.58 7.09
CA VAL A 78 3.98 0.14 7.51
C VAL A 78 4.07 -0.92 8.62
N GLU A 79 5.13 -1.72 8.69
CA GLU A 79 5.26 -2.76 9.72
C GLU A 79 5.35 -2.17 11.13
N ASN A 80 6.04 -1.04 11.31
CA ASN A 80 6.10 -0.33 12.59
C ASN A 80 4.71 0.20 13.00
N THR A 81 3.97 0.75 12.04
CA THR A 81 2.61 1.27 12.28
C THR A 81 1.66 0.14 12.64
N ARG A 82 1.75 -0.98 11.91
CA ARG A 82 0.96 -2.18 12.16
C ARG A 82 1.26 -2.80 13.52
N GLN A 83 2.53 -2.81 13.93
CA GLN A 83 2.91 -3.30 15.25
C GLN A 83 2.30 -2.41 16.35
N PHE A 84 2.45 -1.09 16.23
CA PHE A 84 1.84 -0.13 17.15
C PHE A 84 0.31 -0.34 17.28
N MET A 85 -0.40 -0.52 16.17
CA MET A 85 -1.84 -0.77 16.17
C MET A 85 -2.26 -2.13 16.75
N ARG A 86 -1.34 -3.09 16.90
CA ARG A 86 -1.63 -4.39 17.54
C ARG A 86 -1.40 -4.34 19.04
N ASP A 87 -0.48 -3.48 19.46
CA ASP A 87 -0.09 -3.33 20.87
C ASP A 87 -0.97 -2.33 21.62
N ASN A 88 -1.90 -1.65 20.93
CA ASN A 88 -2.86 -0.67 21.47
C ASN A 88 -4.28 -0.97 20.96
#